data_AF-A0A937FWB3-F1
#
_entry.id   AF-A0A937FWB3-F1
#
_cell.length_a   1.000
_cell.length_b   1.000
_cell.length_c   1.000
_cell.angle_alpha   90.00
_cell.angle_beta   90.00
_cell.angle_gamma   90.00
#
_symmetry.space_group_name_H-M   'P 1'
#
loop_
_entity.id
_entity.type
_entity.pdbx_description
1 polymer ?
#
loop_
_entity_poly.entity_id
_entity_poly.type
_entity_poly.pdbx_seq_one_letter_code
_entity_poly.pdbx_strand_id
1 'polypeptide(L)'
;MIKTDSNILSEIIGLTVEGIHHDYVKKDMGILLEGSIMLLFKDCVLVYDGGIIGDKIIYASEYSGEMGFVLDFRERKLNVEDYKFAILKGAEDEFPRHQIRIAYKSIEVRQSQSPNWS
;
A
#
# COMPACT_ATOMS: atom_id res chain seq x y z
N MET A 1 17.63 -5.81 24.68
CA MET A 1 17.51 -6.19 23.26
C MET A 1 16.22 -5.56 22.75
N ILE A 2 16.32 -4.39 22.13
CA ILE A 2 15.15 -3.63 21.66
C ILE A 2 14.69 -4.32 20.38
N LYS A 3 13.48 -4.90 20.39
CA LYS A 3 12.83 -5.35 19.15
C LYS A 3 12.39 -4.10 18.41
N THR A 4 13.23 -3.65 17.49
CA THR A 4 12.90 -2.57 16.56
C THR A 4 11.79 -3.08 15.64
N ASP A 5 10.63 -2.42 15.73
CA ASP A 5 9.51 -2.36 14.79
C ASP A 5 9.40 -3.53 13.80
N SER A 6 8.47 -4.46 14.06
CA SER A 6 8.01 -5.40 13.03
C SER A 6 7.40 -4.57 11.91
N ASN A 7 8.09 -4.47 10.77
CA ASN A 7 7.53 -3.81 9.60
C ASN A 7 6.37 -4.68 9.12
N ILE A 8 5.15 -4.22 9.36
CA ILE A 8 3.88 -4.89 9.01
C ILE A 8 3.85 -5.35 7.54
N LEU A 9 4.59 -4.68 6.66
CA LEU A 9 4.72 -5.01 5.25
C LEU A 9 5.58 -6.26 5.00
N SER A 10 6.46 -6.64 5.91
CA SER A 10 7.22 -7.89 5.78
C SER A 10 6.35 -9.14 6.06
N GLU A 11 5.28 -8.98 6.85
CA GLU A 11 4.39 -10.08 7.27
C GLU A 11 3.42 -10.53 6.17
N ILE A 12 3.25 -9.71 5.13
CA ILE A 12 2.34 -9.98 4.00
C ILE A 12 3.04 -10.61 2.78
N ILE A 13 4.37 -10.78 2.84
CA ILE A 13 5.11 -11.43 1.76
C ILE A 13 4.64 -12.88 1.65
N GLY A 14 4.34 -13.30 0.43
CA GLY A 14 3.80 -14.62 0.10
C GLY A 14 2.28 -14.66 0.02
N LEU A 15 1.57 -13.62 0.48
CA LEU A 15 0.11 -13.51 0.37
C LEU A 15 -0.30 -13.02 -1.02
N THR A 16 -1.40 -13.56 -1.55
CA THR A 16 -2.01 -13.06 -2.79
C THR A 16 -2.90 -11.84 -2.53
N VAL A 17 -2.83 -10.85 -3.41
CA VAL A 17 -3.75 -9.69 -3.41
C VAL A 17 -5.08 -10.09 -4.05
N GLU A 18 -6.16 -10.06 -3.27
CA GLU A 18 -7.51 -10.44 -3.73
C GLU A 18 -8.31 -9.23 -4.23
N GLY A 19 -8.01 -8.02 -3.76
CA GLY A 19 -8.71 -6.83 -4.19
C GLY A 19 -8.16 -5.54 -3.61
N ILE A 20 -8.51 -4.43 -4.25
CA ILE A 20 -8.13 -3.08 -3.83
C ILE A 20 -9.39 -2.21 -3.82
N HIS A 21 -9.58 -1.43 -2.77
CA HIS A 21 -10.67 -0.48 -2.62
C HIS A 21 -10.14 0.90 -2.29
N HIS A 22 -10.70 1.92 -2.96
CA HIS A 22 -10.37 3.33 -2.72
C HIS A 22 -11.60 4.08 -2.18
N ASP A 23 -11.46 4.69 -1.01
CA ASP A 23 -12.38 5.70 -0.50
C ASP A 23 -11.76 7.09 -0.75
N TYR A 24 -12.07 7.69 -1.90
CA TYR A 24 -11.51 8.99 -2.29
C TYR A 24 -11.99 10.16 -1.41
N VAL A 25 -13.12 10.00 -0.71
CA VAL A 25 -13.66 11.04 0.18
C VAL A 25 -12.86 11.06 1.49
N LYS A 26 -12.63 9.89 2.08
CA LYS A 26 -11.80 9.74 3.29
C LYS A 26 -10.30 9.75 2.99
N LYS A 27 -9.93 9.60 1.72
CA LYS A 27 -8.55 9.35 1.26
C LYS A 27 -8.00 8.08 1.90
N ASP A 28 -8.79 7.03 1.98
CA ASP A 28 -8.34 5.74 2.50
C ASP A 28 -8.21 4.74 1.35
N MET A 29 -7.29 3.78 1.51
CA MET A 29 -7.15 2.67 0.59
C MET A 29 -7.07 1.35 1.35
N GLY A 30 -7.92 0.40 0.99
CA GLY A 30 -7.90 -0.97 1.49
C GLY A 30 -7.27 -1.90 0.45
N ILE A 31 -6.35 -2.77 0.88
CA ILE A 31 -5.89 -3.92 0.09
C ILE A 31 -6.33 -5.17 0.82
N LEU A 32 -7.19 -5.96 0.16
CA LEU A 32 -7.59 -7.27 0.62
C LEU A 32 -6.57 -8.30 0.15
N LEU A 33 -6.09 -9.10 1.08
CA LEU A 33 -5.14 -10.20 0.87
C LEU A 33 -5.81 -11.53 1.24
N GLU A 34 -5.20 -12.61 0.76
CA GLU A 34 -5.61 -13.97 1.11
C GLU A 34 -5.78 -14.16 2.63
N GLY A 35 -6.73 -15.01 3.01
CA GLY A 35 -7.05 -15.21 4.43
C GLY A 35 -7.84 -14.07 5.06
N SER A 36 -8.47 -13.21 4.24
CA SER A 36 -9.29 -12.08 4.69
C SER A 36 -8.49 -11.04 5.50
N ILE A 37 -7.19 -10.90 5.19
CA ILE A 37 -6.33 -9.87 5.79
C ILE A 37 -6.53 -8.58 5.00
N MET A 38 -6.79 -7.48 5.68
CA MET A 38 -6.96 -6.17 5.07
C MET A 38 -5.88 -5.21 5.56
N LEU A 39 -5.09 -4.70 4.63
CA LEU A 39 -4.23 -3.54 4.86
C LEU A 39 -5.03 -2.28 4.59
N LEU A 40 -5.16 -1.43 5.59
CA LEU A 40 -5.87 -0.18 5.47
C LEU A 40 -4.89 0.98 5.60
N PHE A 41 -4.60 1.60 4.48
CA PHE A 41 -3.79 2.80 4.39
C PHE A 41 -4.69 4.03 4.57
N LYS A 42 -4.26 4.95 5.43
CA LYS A 42 -5.01 6.16 5.83
C LYS A 42 -4.35 7.42 5.31
N ASP A 43 -5.18 8.39 4.90
CA ASP A 43 -4.76 9.66 4.30
C ASP A 43 -3.81 9.44 3.11
N CYS A 44 -4.23 8.56 2.20
CA CYS A 44 -3.62 8.24 0.93
C CYS A 44 -3.86 9.36 -0.08
N VAL A 45 -2.87 10.23 -0.22
CA VAL A 45 -2.94 11.36 -1.17
C VAL A 45 -2.55 10.98 -2.59
N LEU A 46 -1.81 9.89 -2.75
CA LEU A 46 -1.31 9.45 -4.04
C LEU A 46 -1.10 7.93 -4.06
N VAL A 47 -1.60 7.29 -5.11
CA VAL A 47 -1.43 5.87 -5.36
C VAL A 47 -1.14 5.67 -6.84
N TYR A 48 -0.09 4.91 -7.13
CA TYR A 48 0.16 4.37 -8.48
C TYR A 48 -0.08 2.88 -8.45
N ASP A 49 -1.18 2.44 -9.07
CA ASP A 49 -1.51 1.03 -9.22
C ASP A 49 -1.14 0.56 -10.64
N GLY A 50 -0.19 -0.37 -10.70
CA GLY A 50 0.24 -1.04 -11.92
C GLY A 50 -0.49 -2.36 -12.21
N GLY A 51 -1.51 -2.71 -11.42
CA GLY A 51 -2.32 -3.91 -11.57
C GLY A 51 -1.76 -5.13 -10.83
N ILE A 52 -1.70 -5.07 -9.50
CA ILE A 52 -1.18 -6.16 -8.63
C ILE A 52 -2.24 -7.19 -8.19
N ILE A 53 -3.53 -6.96 -8.50
CA ILE A 53 -4.61 -7.87 -8.09
C ILE A 53 -4.41 -9.24 -8.75
N GLY A 54 -4.47 -10.31 -7.95
CA GLY A 54 -4.20 -11.69 -8.36
C GLY A 54 -2.76 -12.13 -8.12
N ASP A 55 -1.83 -11.20 -7.91
CA ASP A 55 -0.43 -11.52 -7.73
C ASP A 55 -0.10 -11.90 -6.28
N LYS A 56 0.87 -12.80 -6.14
CA LYS A 56 1.54 -13.07 -4.87
C LYS A 56 2.57 -12.00 -4.58
N ILE A 57 2.50 -11.40 -3.40
CA ILE A 57 3.46 -10.38 -2.96
C ILE A 57 4.83 -11.03 -2.76
N ILE A 58 5.82 -10.65 -3.57
CA ILE A 58 7.21 -11.10 -3.42
C ILE A 58 8.10 -10.06 -2.73
N TYR A 59 7.67 -8.79 -2.75
CA TYR A 59 8.40 -7.69 -2.16
C TYR A 59 7.42 -6.66 -1.60
N ALA A 60 7.67 -6.23 -0.37
CA ALA A 60 6.89 -5.24 0.32
C ALA A 60 7.81 -4.44 1.26
N SER A 61 7.82 -3.12 1.13
CA SER A 61 8.68 -2.25 1.95
C SER A 61 8.10 -0.86 2.12
N GLU A 62 8.39 -0.26 3.28
CA GLU A 62 8.30 1.17 3.49
C GLU A 62 9.60 1.80 2.96
N TYR A 63 9.54 3.00 2.40
CA TYR A 63 10.70 3.77 1.96
C TYR A 63 10.44 5.27 2.14
N SER A 64 11.51 6.05 2.12
CA SER A 64 11.47 7.51 2.21
C SER A 64 11.81 8.13 0.86
N GLY A 65 10.88 8.91 0.32
CA GLY A 65 11.11 9.74 -0.86
C GLY A 65 11.04 8.98 -2.18
N GLU A 66 10.21 9.50 -3.08
CA GLU A 66 10.17 9.09 -4.49
C GLU A 66 10.16 10.34 -5.36
N MET A 67 11.11 10.44 -6.31
CA MET A 67 11.18 11.65 -7.15
C MET A 67 9.90 11.88 -7.96
N GLY A 68 9.21 10.81 -8.38
CA GLY A 68 7.88 10.89 -9.00
C GLY A 68 6.83 11.52 -8.08
N PHE A 69 6.79 11.09 -6.82
CA PHE A 69 5.88 11.67 -5.83
C PHE A 69 6.22 13.12 -5.46
N VAL A 70 7.49 13.52 -5.45
CA VAL A 70 7.89 14.90 -5.11
C VAL A 70 7.27 15.93 -6.07
N LEU A 71 7.23 15.63 -7.38
CA LEU A 71 6.63 16.52 -8.37
C LEU A 71 5.11 16.65 -8.16
N ASP A 72 4.42 15.52 -8.04
CA ASP A 72 2.97 15.49 -7.82
C ASP A 72 2.58 16.17 -6.50
N PHE A 73 3.37 15.99 -5.45
CA PHE A 73 3.16 16.65 -4.16
C PHE A 73 3.33 18.17 -4.27
N ARG A 74 4.35 18.63 -4.98
CA ARG A 74 4.57 20.06 -5.23
C ARG A 74 3.40 20.69 -5.98
N GLU A 75 2.90 20.05 -7.04
CA GLU A 75 1.73 20.52 -7.79
C GLU A 75 0.48 20.60 -6.90
N ARG A 76 0.33 19.66 -5.98
CA ARG A 76 -0.78 19.59 -5.01
C ARG A 76 -0.59 20.43 -3.75
N LYS A 77 0.54 21.15 -3.62
CA LYS A 77 0.93 21.92 -2.42
C LYS A 77 0.95 21.07 -1.13
N LEU A 78 1.37 19.81 -1.25
CA LEU A 78 1.56 18.89 -0.14
C LEU A 78 3.04 18.87 0.28
N ASN A 79 3.30 18.70 1.58
CA ASN A 79 4.64 18.46 2.07
C ASN A 79 4.95 16.96 2.03
N VAL A 80 6.01 16.57 1.31
CA VAL A 80 6.41 15.16 1.14
C VAL A 80 6.88 14.53 2.46
N GLU A 81 7.42 15.35 3.37
CA GLU A 81 7.93 14.91 4.66
C GLU A 81 6.81 14.49 5.64
N ASP A 82 5.56 14.89 5.35
CA ASP A 82 4.40 14.54 6.18
C ASP A 82 3.87 13.12 5.90
N TYR A 83 4.47 12.39 4.94
CA TYR A 83 3.99 11.11 4.44
C TYR A 83 5.07 10.03 4.41
N LYS A 84 4.61 8.80 4.59
CA LYS A 84 5.35 7.56 4.37
C LYS A 84 5.05 7.02 2.98
N PHE A 85 5.93 6.19 2.46
CA PHE A 85 5.76 5.54 1.17
C PHE A 85 5.86 4.03 1.30
N ALA A 86 4.95 3.31 0.67
CA ALA A 86 4.94 1.85 0.63
C ALA A 86 4.93 1.38 -0.81
N ILE A 87 5.64 0.29 -1.06
CA ILE A 87 5.62 -0.42 -2.33
C ILE A 87 5.31 -1.88 -2.07
N LEU A 88 4.41 -2.45 -2.86
CA LEU A 88 4.10 -3.87 -2.93
C LEU A 88 4.33 -4.32 -4.37
N LYS A 89 5.00 -5.46 -4.57
CA LYS A 89 5.27 -6.02 -5.90
C LYS A 89 4.87 -7.49 -5.98
N GLY A 90 4.21 -7.83 -7.09
CA GLY A 90 3.81 -9.17 -7.51
C GLY A 90 4.94 -9.96 -8.18
N ALA A 91 4.67 -11.22 -8.49
CA ALA A 91 5.67 -12.23 -8.89
C ALA A 91 6.03 -12.28 -10.40
N GLU A 92 5.59 -11.34 -11.24
CA GLU A 92 5.91 -11.38 -12.69
C GLU A 92 7.05 -10.46 -13.11
N ASP A 93 7.89 -10.99 -14.00
CA ASP A 93 9.07 -10.32 -14.56
C ASP A 93 8.69 -9.35 -15.70
N GLU A 94 9.35 -8.18 -15.68
CA GLU A 94 9.75 -7.33 -16.82
C GLU A 94 9.03 -6.01 -17.15
N PHE A 95 7.95 -5.56 -16.49
CA PHE A 95 7.44 -4.18 -16.71
C PHE A 95 7.00 -3.53 -15.39
N PRO A 96 6.87 -2.19 -15.28
CA PRO A 96 6.35 -1.50 -14.08
C PRO A 96 4.86 -1.81 -13.78
N ARG A 97 4.34 -2.90 -14.33
CA ARG A 97 3.05 -3.52 -14.04
C ARG A 97 3.23 -4.44 -12.84
N HIS A 98 2.15 -4.87 -12.17
CA HIS A 98 2.23 -5.78 -11.02
C HIS A 98 2.86 -5.16 -9.75
N GLN A 99 2.74 -3.85 -9.58
CA GLN A 99 3.13 -3.20 -8.34
C GLN A 99 2.14 -2.11 -7.96
N ILE A 100 2.05 -1.83 -6.67
CA ILE A 100 1.35 -0.66 -6.16
C ILE A 100 2.30 0.16 -5.29
N ARG A 101 2.31 1.47 -5.51
CA ARG A 101 3.06 2.45 -4.72
C ARG A 101 2.10 3.42 -4.08
N ILE A 102 2.26 3.69 -2.80
CA ILE A 102 1.28 4.38 -1.98
C ILE A 102 2.00 5.43 -1.15
N ALA A 103 1.54 6.68 -1.19
CA ALA A 103 1.90 7.70 -0.23
C ALA A 103 0.80 7.83 0.83
N TYR A 104 1.12 7.62 2.11
CA TYR A 104 0.15 7.45 3.19
C TYR A 104 0.68 8.02 4.52
N LYS A 105 -0.21 8.23 5.51
CA LYS A 105 0.20 8.66 6.86
C LYS A 105 0.29 7.53 7.86
N SER A 106 -0.65 6.59 7.82
CA SER A 106 -0.66 5.43 8.71
C SER A 106 -1.24 4.21 8.03
N ILE A 107 -0.87 3.03 8.54
CA ILE A 107 -1.33 1.74 8.05
C ILE A 107 -1.86 0.92 9.24
N GLU A 108 -2.97 0.22 9.01
CA GLU A 108 -3.57 -0.72 9.94
C GLU A 108 -3.72 -2.09 9.26
N VAL A 109 -3.55 -3.18 10.02
CA VAL A 109 -3.97 -4.52 9.60
C VAL A 109 -5.28 -4.85 10.30
N ARG A 110 -6.27 -5.30 9.53
CA ARG A 110 -7.56 -5.78 10.03
C ARG A 110 -7.79 -7.20 9.53
N GLN A 111 -8.37 -8.03 10.38
CA GLN A 111 -8.92 -9.31 9.93
C GLN A 111 -10.38 -9.06 9.53
N SER A 112 -10.65 -9.14 8.23
CA SER A 112 -11.98 -8.93 7.69
C SER A 112 -12.88 -10.11 8.10
N GLN A 113 -13.80 -9.89 9.03
CA GLN A 113 -14.92 -10.80 9.24
C GLN A 113 -15.96 -10.55 8.15
N SER A 114 -15.63 -10.97 6.92
CA SER A 114 -16.40 -10.70 5.69
C SER A 114 -16.49 -9.20 5.33
N PRO A 115 -16.28 -8.83 4.05
CA PRO A 115 -16.30 -7.43 3.68
C PRO A 115 -17.75 -6.93 3.57
N ASN A 116 -18.27 -6.31 4.62
CA ASN A 116 -19.46 -5.46 4.51
C ASN A 116 -19.02 -4.10 3.96
N TRP A 117 -19.15 -3.93 2.64
CA TRP A 117 -18.98 -2.66 1.93
C TRP A 117 -20.27 -1.82 1.97
N SER A 118 -20.91 -1.71 3.12
CA SER A 118 -22.13 -0.92 3.32
C SER A 118 -21.83 0.54 3.63
#